data_AF-A0A9X9A345-F1
#
_entry.id   AF-A0A9X9A345-F1
#
_cell.length_a   1.000
_cell.length_b   1.000
_cell.length_c   1.000
_cell.angle_alpha   90.00
_cell.angle_beta   90.00
_cell.angle_gamma   90.00
#
_symmetry.space_group_name_H-M   'P 1'
#
loop_
_entity.id
_entity.type
_entity.pdbx_description
1 polymer ?
#
loop_
_entity_poly.entity_id
_entity_poly.type
_entity_poly.pdbx_seq_one_letter_code
_entity_poly.pdbx_strand_id
1 'polypeptide(L)'
;EPVIPSEKDFPYTVRLVSEVLESNGSTSQASICGSTLAMMDAGVPLKAPVAGIAMGLVKTGEHYTILSDIQGMEDHLGDMDFKVAGTAQGVTALQMDIKID
;
A
#
# COMPACT_ATOMS: atom_id res chain seq x y z
N GLU A 1 3.45 6.67 -10.82
CA GLU A 1 3.12 8.05 -11.26
C GLU A 1 2.12 8.67 -10.29
N PRO A 2 2.22 9.97 -9.93
CA PRO A 2 1.23 10.62 -9.07
C PRO A 2 -0.15 10.64 -9.74
N VAL A 3 -1.14 10.06 -9.05
CA VAL A 3 -2.54 9.95 -9.49
C VAL A 3 -3.40 11.16 -9.13
N ILE A 4 -2.85 12.07 -8.31
CA ILE A 4 -3.51 13.29 -7.86
C ILE A 4 -3.64 14.26 -9.05
N PRO A 5 -4.80 14.89 -9.25
CA PRO A 5 -4.99 15.89 -10.30
C PRO A 5 -4.10 17.11 -10.10
N SER A 6 -3.87 17.87 -11.16
CA SER A 6 -3.17 19.15 -11.05
C SER A 6 -4.07 20.19 -10.36
N GLU A 7 -3.47 21.20 -9.73
CA GLU A 7 -4.23 22.32 -9.13
C GLU A 7 -5.10 23.04 -10.17
N LYS A 8 -4.66 23.07 -11.44
CA LYS A 8 -5.45 23.64 -12.54
C LYS A 8 -6.75 22.86 -12.79
N ASP A 9 -6.69 21.54 -12.70
CA ASP A 9 -7.83 20.65 -12.99
C ASP A 9 -8.73 20.46 -11.76
N PHE A 10 -8.16 20.58 -10.55
CA PHE A 10 -8.88 20.47 -9.29
C PHE A 10 -8.31 21.44 -8.24
N PRO A 11 -8.77 22.71 -8.22
CA PRO A 11 -8.17 23.79 -7.41
C PRO A 11 -8.63 23.76 -5.94
N TYR A 12 -8.54 22.60 -5.31
CA TYR A 12 -8.89 22.40 -3.91
C TYR A 12 -7.72 21.79 -3.15
N THR A 13 -7.48 22.30 -1.95
CA THR A 13 -6.62 21.63 -0.98
C THR A 13 -7.31 20.37 -0.48
N VAL A 14 -6.66 19.22 -0.67
CA VAL A 14 -7.17 17.92 -0.20
C VAL A 14 -6.46 17.52 1.09
N ARG A 15 -7.22 17.21 2.14
CA ARG A 15 -6.71 16.63 3.38
C ARG A 15 -7.41 15.29 3.63
N LEU A 16 -6.62 14.22 3.71
CA LEU A 16 -7.09 12.89 4.06
C LEU A 16 -6.75 12.56 5.50
N VAL A 17 -7.63 11.80 6.15
CA VAL A 17 -7.42 11.23 7.48
C VAL A 17 -7.75 9.74 7.35
N SER A 18 -6.82 8.88 7.76
CA SER A 18 -7.03 7.44 7.88
C SER A 18 -7.03 7.08 9.36
N GLU A 19 -8.16 6.62 9.88
CA GLU A 19 -8.29 6.14 11.25
C GLU A 19 -8.26 4.62 11.26
N VAL A 20 -7.24 4.06 11.90
CA VAL A 20 -7.07 2.61 12.02
C VAL A 20 -7.94 2.11 13.16
N LEU A 21 -9.12 1.59 12.83
CA LEU A 21 -10.05 1.00 13.81
C LEU A 21 -9.66 -0.43 14.20
N GLU A 22 -9.01 -1.16 13.30
CA GLU A 22 -8.50 -2.51 13.49
C GLU A 22 -7.10 -2.66 12.86
N SER A 23 -6.26 -3.49 13.46
CA SER A 23 -4.88 -3.71 13.00
C SER A 23 -4.44 -5.16 13.24
N ASN A 24 -4.37 -5.95 12.17
CA ASN A 24 -3.75 -7.29 12.18
C ASN A 24 -3.04 -7.62 10.85
N GLY A 25 -2.57 -6.58 10.17
CA GLY A 25 -1.95 -6.62 8.85
C GLY A 25 -1.54 -5.21 8.49
N SER A 26 -1.19 -4.96 7.23
CA SER A 26 -0.66 -3.65 6.85
C SER A 26 -1.73 -2.55 6.76
N THR A 27 -1.90 -1.83 7.86
CA THR A 27 -2.81 -0.68 7.97
C THR A 27 -2.41 0.47 7.05
N SER A 28 -1.13 0.58 6.68
CA SER A 28 -0.65 1.55 5.68
C SER A 28 -1.17 1.23 4.28
N GLN A 29 -1.18 -0.04 3.88
CA GLN A 29 -1.74 -0.46 2.58
C GLN A 29 -3.26 -0.33 2.56
N ALA A 30 -3.93 -0.69 3.66
CA ALA A 30 -5.36 -0.42 3.83
C ALA A 30 -5.67 1.09 3.73
N SER A 31 -4.83 1.95 4.29
CA SER A 31 -4.99 3.41 4.20
C SER A 31 -4.90 3.94 2.77
N ILE A 32 -4.08 3.32 1.91
CA ILE A 32 -4.01 3.66 0.48
C ILE A 32 -5.34 3.34 -0.20
N CYS A 33 -5.86 2.12 0.01
CA CYS A 33 -7.15 1.70 -0.54
C CYS A 33 -8.30 2.60 -0.05
N GLY A 34 -8.38 2.84 1.26
CA GLY A 34 -9.39 3.71 1.86
C GLY A 34 -9.31 5.15 1.37
N SER A 35 -8.09 5.69 1.24
CA SER A 35 -7.86 7.04 0.69
C SER A 35 -8.30 7.16 -0.76
N THR A 36 -8.00 6.17 -1.60
CA THR A 36 -8.45 6.13 -3.00
C THR A 36 -9.97 6.18 -3.07
N LEU A 37 -10.65 5.32 -2.31
CA LEU A 37 -12.12 5.27 -2.29
C LEU A 37 -12.72 6.57 -1.77
N ALA A 38 -12.20 7.11 -0.66
CA ALA A 38 -12.68 8.36 -0.07
C ALA A 38 -12.50 9.56 -1.01
N MET A 39 -11.38 9.63 -1.75
CA MET A 39 -11.17 10.67 -2.76
C MET A 39 -12.13 10.55 -3.93
N MET A 40 -12.39 9.33 -4.41
CA MET A 40 -13.37 9.09 -5.48
C MET A 40 -14.79 9.45 -5.04
N ASP A 41 -15.16 9.11 -3.81
CA ASP A 41 -16.45 9.46 -3.21
C ASP A 41 -16.62 10.98 -3.03
N ALA A 42 -15.55 11.66 -2.62
CA ALA A 42 -15.51 13.12 -2.51
C ALA A 42 -15.46 13.86 -3.88
N GLY A 43 -15.44 13.12 -5.00
CA GLY A 43 -15.41 13.69 -6.35
C GLY A 43 -14.05 14.20 -6.82
N VAL A 44 -12.95 13.80 -6.17
CA VAL A 44 -11.59 14.12 -6.63
C VAL A 44 -11.30 13.35 -7.92
N PRO A 45 -10.95 14.03 -9.03
CA PRO A 45 -10.73 13.38 -10.32
C PRO A 45 -9.35 12.72 -10.38
N LEU A 46 -9.19 11.57 -9.72
CA LEU A 46 -7.96 10.77 -9.78
C LEU A 46 -7.72 10.27 -11.21
N LYS A 47 -6.45 10.28 -11.66
CA LYS A 47 -6.07 9.73 -12.96
C LYS A 47 -6.36 8.22 -13.07
N ALA A 48 -6.17 7.50 -11.96
CA ALA A 48 -6.47 6.07 -11.82
C ALA A 48 -6.56 5.70 -10.33
N PRO A 49 -7.34 4.67 -9.96
CA PRO A 49 -7.38 4.17 -8.59
C PRO A 49 -6.07 3.49 -8.20
N VAL A 50 -5.67 3.64 -6.93
CA VAL A 50 -4.47 3.02 -6.35
C VAL A 50 -4.88 2.04 -5.25
N ALA A 51 -4.29 0.84 -5.28
CA ALA A 51 -4.40 -0.14 -4.21
C ALA A 51 -3.00 -0.46 -3.66
N GLY A 52 -2.96 -0.93 -2.42
CA GLY A 52 -1.73 -1.38 -1.75
C GLY A 52 -1.87 -2.81 -1.24
N ILE A 53 -0.75 -3.54 -1.16
CA ILE A 53 -0.66 -4.86 -0.53
C ILE A 53 0.68 -5.01 0.20
N ALA A 54 0.67 -5.70 1.33
CA ALA A 54 1.87 -6.09 2.04
C ALA A 54 2.17 -7.58 1.79
N MET A 55 3.43 -7.85 1.53
CA MET A 55 3.93 -9.15 1.15
C MET A 55 5.08 -9.51 2.08
N GLY A 56 5.22 -10.80 2.36
CA GLY A 56 6.33 -11.35 3.13
C GLY A 56 7.13 -12.33 2.29
N LEU A 57 8.35 -12.58 2.71
CA LEU A 57 9.19 -13.64 2.18
C LEU A 57 9.81 -14.40 3.35
N VAL A 58 9.70 -15.73 3.29
CA VAL A 58 10.39 -16.65 4.20
C VAL A 58 11.39 -17.45 3.38
N LYS A 59 12.62 -17.57 3.87
CA LYS A 59 13.74 -18.25 3.24
C LYS A 59 14.39 -19.24 4.21
N THR A 60 14.66 -20.45 3.74
CA THR A 60 15.41 -21.48 4.48
C THR A 60 16.39 -22.15 3.53
N GLY A 61 17.68 -21.85 3.69
CA GLY A 61 18.71 -22.27 2.72
C GLY A 61 18.45 -21.68 1.34
N GLU A 62 18.29 -22.55 0.33
CA GLU A 62 17.99 -22.17 -1.05
C GLU A 62 16.48 -22.04 -1.34
N HIS A 63 15.61 -22.48 -0.42
CA HIS A 63 14.17 -22.42 -0.60
C HIS A 63 13.63 -21.09 -0.09
N TYR A 64 12.76 -20.45 -0.88
CA TYR A 64 12.01 -19.28 -0.44
C TYR A 64 10.53 -19.41 -0.82
N THR A 65 9.66 -18.75 -0.06
CA THR A 65 8.21 -18.65 -0.30
C THR A 65 7.77 -17.22 -0.12
N ILE A 66 6.90 -16.75 -1.01
CA ILE A 66 6.26 -15.44 -0.92
C ILE A 66 4.90 -15.59 -0.24
N LEU A 67 4.65 -14.78 0.77
CA LEU A 67 3.37 -14.68 1.48
C LEU A 67 2.64 -13.42 1.01
N SER A 68 1.37 -13.55 0.67
CA SER A 68 0.53 -12.43 0.22
C SER A 68 -0.42 -12.00 1.32
N ASP A 69 -0.59 -10.69 1.50
CA ASP A 69 -1.43 -10.08 2.55
C ASP A 69 -1.10 -10.60 3.95
N ILE A 70 0.15 -10.39 4.34
CA ILE A 70 0.70 -10.92 5.58
C ILE A 70 -0.03 -10.37 6.81
N GLN A 71 -0.28 -11.26 7.77
CA GLN A 71 -0.69 -10.90 9.11
C GLN A 71 0.47 -10.28 9.90
N GLY A 72 0.16 -9.57 10.99
CA GLY A 72 1.21 -8.99 11.86
C GLY A 72 2.20 -10.03 12.41
N MET A 73 1.75 -11.27 12.65
CA MET A 73 2.62 -12.36 13.08
C MET A 73 3.56 -12.84 11.97
N GLU A 74 3.09 -12.90 10.73
CA GLU A 74 3.87 -13.34 9.57
C GLU A 74 4.94 -12.32 9.18
N ASP A 75 4.67 -11.02 9.35
CA ASP A 75 5.68 -9.95 9.21
C ASP A 75 6.83 -10.15 10.22
N HIS A 76 6.50 -10.40 11.49
CA HIS A 76 7.52 -10.58 12.54
C HIS A 76 8.42 -11.79 12.29
N LEU A 77 7.88 -12.87 11.72
CA LEU A 77 8.59 -14.13 11.47
C LEU A 77 9.24 -14.20 10.08
N GLY A 78 8.92 -13.27 9.17
CA GLY A 78 9.45 -13.24 7.81
C GLY A 78 10.88 -12.70 7.75
N ASP A 79 11.64 -13.18 6.77
CA ASP A 79 13.02 -12.75 6.50
C ASP A 79 13.10 -11.44 5.71
N MET A 80 12.02 -11.10 4.99
CA MET A 80 11.84 -9.83 4.31
C MET A 80 10.35 -9.50 4.28
N ASP A 81 10.02 -8.23 4.49
CA ASP A 81 8.71 -7.68 4.18
C ASP A 81 8.83 -6.61 3.10
N PHE A 82 7.88 -6.60 2.17
CA PHE A 82 7.80 -5.57 1.15
C PHE A 82 6.36 -5.17 0.92
N LYS A 83 6.14 -3.87 0.76
CA LYS A 83 4.83 -3.28 0.52
C LYS A 83 4.84 -2.61 -0.84
N VAL A 84 3.81 -2.90 -1.64
CA VAL A 84 3.67 -2.36 -2.98
C VAL A 84 2.34 -1.66 -3.09
N ALA A 85 2.35 -0.45 -3.62
CA ALA A 85 1.15 0.25 -4.05
C ALA A 85 1.23 0.59 -5.53
N GLY A 86 0.08 0.58 -6.21
CA GLY A 86 0.05 0.82 -7.64
C GLY A 86 -1.35 1.01 -8.22
N THR A 87 -1.36 1.49 -9.45
CA THR A 87 -2.54 1.44 -10.33
C THR A 87 -2.46 0.16 -11.17
N ALA A 88 -3.47 -0.10 -11.98
CA ALA A 88 -3.42 -1.20 -12.96
C ALA A 88 -2.30 -1.05 -14.01
N GLN A 89 -1.70 0.14 -14.14
CA GLN A 89 -0.65 0.44 -15.13
C GLN A 89 0.75 0.39 -14.53
N GLY A 90 0.90 0.35 -13.21
CA GLY A 90 2.21 0.24 -12.58
C GLY A 90 2.28 0.69 -11.14
N VAL A 91 3.50 0.54 -10.59
CA VAL A 91 3.82 0.83 -9.19
C VAL A 91 3.88 2.35 -8.95
N THR A 92 3.26 2.78 -7.85
CA THR A 92 3.29 4.18 -7.36
C THR A 92 4.15 4.33 -6.12
N ALA A 93 4.25 3.28 -5.29
CA ALA A 93 5.16 3.22 -4.14
C ALA A 93 5.66 1.79 -3.90
N LEU A 94 6.90 1.68 -3.44
CA LEU A 94 7.53 0.44 -3.00
C LEU A 94 8.30 0.71 -1.72
N GLN A 95 8.04 -0.08 -0.68
CA GLN A 95 8.86 -0.17 0.53
C GLN A 95 9.36 -1.60 0.66
N MET A 96 10.62 -1.78 1.05
CA MET A 96 11.23 -3.09 1.25
C MET A 96 12.18 -3.02 2.43
N ASP A 97 12.00 -3.94 3.37
CA ASP A 97 12.84 -4.09 4.55
C ASP A 97 13.35 -5.55 4.61
N ILE A 98 14.67 -5.71 4.54
CA ILE A 98 15.35 -7.01 4.56
C ILE A 98 15.88 -7.23 5.97
N LYS A 99 15.52 -8.35 6.61
CA LYS A 99 15.87 -8.66 8.00
C LYS A 99 17.00 -9.69 8.11
N ILE A 100 17.51 -10.19 6.98
CA ILE A 100 18.59 -11.15 6.86
C ILE A 100 19.79 -10.54 6.11
N ASP A 101 21.00 -10.99 6.44
CA ASP A 101 22.25 -10.65 5.73
C ASP A 101 22.47 -11.51 4.47
#